data_AF-A0A2G8L239-F1
#
_entry.id   AF-A0A2G8L239-F1
#
_cell.length_a   1.000
_cell.length_b   1.000
_cell.length_c   1.000
_cell.angle_alpha   90.00
_cell.angle_beta   90.00
_cell.angle_gamma   90.00
#
_symmetry.space_group_name_H-M   'P 1'
#
loop_
_entity.id
_entity.type
_entity.pdbx_description
1 polymer ?
#
loop_
_entity_poly.entity_id
_entity_poly.type
_entity_poly.pdbx_seq_one_letter_code
_entity_poly.pdbx_strand_id
1 'polypeptide(L)'
;MNELISKYSSWFKLKCHIAWMLKLMSVLKQLSDLRKSLKGQEPKEIDEKMRHARQRRFKMNLSVSDLEEAEVSVVKFVQNQAFPDEIASLRDNSKGGSVKKRSPIYKLDPRYKDGVLRVGGRLSRSAMPECEKHQYILPKKSIVSEMIMREIHTQLHHGGRALTLSHLEESIGL
;
A
#
# COMPACT_ATOMS: atom_id res chain seq x y z
N MET A 1 3.58 -5.40 12.24
CA MET A 1 3.19 -5.68 10.84
C MET A 1 3.92 -6.90 10.27
N ASN A 2 5.23 -7.11 10.51
CA ASN A 2 5.93 -8.36 10.11
C ASN A 2 5.27 -9.65 10.63
N GLU A 3 4.92 -9.71 11.92
CA GLU A 3 4.20 -10.86 12.51
C GLU A 3 2.81 -11.08 11.95
N LEU A 4 2.18 -10.04 11.40
CA LEU A 4 0.89 -10.17 10.73
C LEU A 4 1.11 -10.76 9.35
N ILE A 5 2.05 -10.20 8.58
CA ILE A 5 2.39 -10.66 7.23
C ILE A 5 2.78 -12.14 7.24
N SER A 6 3.57 -12.60 8.22
CA SER A 6 4.00 -14.00 8.30
C SER A 6 2.86 -15.01 8.55
N LYS A 7 1.70 -14.55 9.03
CA LYS A 7 0.51 -15.41 9.26
C LYS A 7 -0.31 -15.63 7.99
N TYR A 8 -0.06 -14.88 6.93
CA TYR A 8 -0.80 -14.98 5.68
C TYR A 8 0.03 -15.66 4.58
N SER A 9 -0.64 -16.48 3.76
CA SER A 9 -0.07 -17.11 2.58
C SER A 9 -0.71 -16.63 1.27
N SER A 10 -1.75 -15.80 1.37
CA SER A 10 -2.47 -15.20 0.24
C SER A 10 -2.39 -13.68 0.35
N TRP A 11 -2.02 -13.05 -0.76
CA TRP A 11 -1.94 -11.60 -0.89
C TRP A 11 -3.32 -10.98 -0.73
N PHE A 12 -4.33 -11.53 -1.42
CA PHE A 12 -5.71 -11.05 -1.27
C PHE A 12 -6.22 -11.08 0.18
N LYS A 13 -5.99 -12.17 0.92
CA LYS A 13 -6.41 -12.27 2.33
C LYS A 13 -5.69 -11.26 3.22
N LEU A 14 -4.39 -11.05 3.00
CA LEU A 14 -3.61 -10.05 3.72
C LEU A 14 -4.13 -8.64 3.42
N LYS A 15 -4.39 -8.31 2.15
CA LYS A 15 -4.97 -7.03 1.72
C LYS A 15 -6.31 -6.76 2.39
N CYS A 16 -7.23 -7.73 2.34
CA CYS A 16 -8.54 -7.60 2.98
C CYS A 16 -8.42 -7.36 4.49
N HIS A 17 -7.54 -8.09 5.19
CA HIS A 17 -7.34 -7.89 6.62
C HIS A 17 -6.80 -6.49 6.93
N ILE A 18 -5.79 -6.03 6.18
CA ILE A 18 -5.19 -4.72 6.37
C ILE A 18 -6.19 -3.60 6.03
N ALA A 19 -6.98 -3.76 4.97
CA ALA A 19 -8.05 -2.83 4.61
C ALA A 19 -9.05 -2.68 5.76
N TRP A 20 -9.48 -3.79 6.37
CA TRP A 20 -10.35 -3.74 7.55
C TRP A 20 -9.71 -3.04 8.74
N MET A 21 -8.42 -3.28 9.01
CA MET A 21 -7.72 -2.60 10.09
C MET A 21 -7.61 -1.10 9.84
N LEU A 22 -7.23 -0.67 8.63
CA LEU A 22 -7.15 0.74 8.26
C LEU A 22 -8.52 1.42 8.36
N LYS A 23 -9.57 0.74 7.87
CA LYS A 23 -10.95 1.22 7.95
C LYS A 23 -11.39 1.41 9.40
N LEU A 24 -11.12 0.42 10.25
CA LEU A 24 -11.43 0.47 11.68
C LEU A 24 -10.68 1.63 12.36
N MET A 25 -9.39 1.78 12.08
CA MET A 25 -8.58 2.88 12.62
C MET A 25 -9.14 4.25 12.20
N SER A 26 -9.54 4.41 10.94
CA SER A 26 -10.17 5.63 10.41
C SER A 26 -11.48 5.95 11.14
N VAL A 27 -12.33 4.95 11.35
CA VAL A 27 -13.58 5.12 12.12
C VAL A 27 -13.29 5.51 13.57
N LEU A 28 -12.37 4.82 14.24
CA LEU A 28 -12.02 5.12 15.64
C LEU A 28 -11.47 6.54 15.77
N LYS A 29 -10.67 7.01 14.81
CA LYS A 29 -10.16 8.38 14.78
C LYS A 29 -11.30 9.39 14.62
N GLN A 30 -12.21 9.17 13.67
CA GLN A 30 -13.39 10.03 13.49
C GLN A 30 -14.29 10.07 14.73
N LEU A 31 -14.50 8.94 15.40
CA LEU A 31 -15.26 8.87 16.65
C LEU A 31 -14.54 9.60 17.80
N SER A 32 -13.21 9.49 17.86
CA SER A 32 -12.39 10.25 18.81
C SER A 32 -12.53 11.76 18.59
N ASP A 33 -12.43 12.20 17.34
CA ASP A 33 -12.52 13.62 16.98
C ASP A 33 -13.93 14.17 17.19
N LEU A 34 -14.97 13.39 16.88
CA LEU A 34 -16.36 13.72 17.22
C LEU A 34 -16.55 13.87 18.73
N ARG A 35 -16.03 12.94 19.52
CA ARG A 35 -16.13 13.03 20.98
C ARG A 35 -15.46 14.30 21.52
N LYS A 36 -14.34 14.72 20.93
CA LYS A 36 -13.66 15.96 21.30
C LYS A 36 -14.46 17.20 20.89
N SER A 37 -15.10 17.20 19.72
CA SER A 37 -15.90 18.35 19.26
C SER A 37 -17.19 18.56 20.04
N LEU A 38 -17.73 17.49 20.65
CA LEU A 38 -18.90 17.55 21.52
C LEU A 38 -18.58 17.94 22.98
N LYS A 39 -17.31 18.22 23.30
CA LYS A 39 -16.89 18.59 24.65
C LYS A 39 -17.56 19.90 25.08
N GLY A 40 -18.32 19.86 26.17
CA GLY A 40 -19.09 21.00 26.70
C GLY A 40 -20.60 20.92 26.45
N GLN A 41 -21.08 19.90 25.72
CA GLN A 41 -22.51 19.57 25.66
C GLN A 41 -22.95 18.70 26.83
N GLU A 42 -24.26 18.64 27.05
CA GLU A 42 -24.88 17.77 28.04
C GLU A 42 -24.52 16.29 27.80
N PRO A 43 -24.19 15.50 28.84
CA PRO A 43 -23.78 14.10 28.70
C PRO A 43 -24.77 13.23 27.90
N LYS A 44 -26.08 13.49 28.04
CA LYS A 44 -27.14 12.77 27.32
C LYS A 44 -27.08 12.99 25.80
N GLU A 45 -26.83 14.23 25.37
CA GLU A 45 -26.72 14.56 23.94
C GLU A 45 -25.46 13.95 23.33
N ILE A 46 -24.36 13.92 24.09
CA ILE A 46 -23.11 13.30 23.66
C ILE A 46 -23.32 11.81 23.41
N ASP A 47 -23.96 11.11 24.35
CA ASP A 47 -24.21 9.66 24.25
C ASP A 47 -25.14 9.31 23.08
N GLU A 48 -26.19 10.10 22.87
CA GLU A 48 -27.09 9.92 21.72
C GLU A 48 -26.36 10.09 20.39
N LYS A 49 -25.60 11.19 20.23
CA LYS A 49 -24.80 11.46 19.01
C LYS A 49 -23.74 10.38 18.78
N MET A 50 -23.07 9.92 19.84
CA MET A 50 -22.07 8.85 19.76
C MET A 50 -22.69 7.50 19.40
N ARG A 51 -23.88 7.17 19.93
CA ARG A 51 -24.62 5.95 19.58
C ARG A 51 -24.99 5.95 18.10
N HIS A 52 -25.58 7.02 17.60
CA HIS A 52 -25.93 7.15 16.17
C HIS A 52 -24.70 7.09 15.26
N ALA A 53 -23.61 7.76 15.63
CA ALA A 53 -22.36 7.73 14.87
C ALA A 53 -21.78 6.31 14.80
N ARG A 54 -21.74 5.57 15.92
CA ARG A 54 -21.31 4.16 15.95
C ARG A 54 -22.18 3.29 15.06
N GLN A 55 -23.51 3.43 15.14
CA GLN A 55 -24.45 2.61 14.38
C GLN A 55 -24.34 2.84 12.87
N ARG A 56 -24.17 4.10 12.43
CA ARG A 56 -23.93 4.42 11.00
C ARG A 56 -22.60 3.85 10.50
N ARG A 57 -21.56 3.89 11.33
CA ARG A 57 -20.20 3.47 10.94
C ARG A 57 -19.98 1.96 11.05
N PHE A 58 -20.82 1.22 11.77
CA PHE A 58 -20.75 -0.24 11.85
C PHE A 58 -21.28 -0.95 10.58
N LYS A 59 -22.07 -0.25 9.75
CA LYS A 59 -22.49 -0.72 8.40
C LYS A 59 -21.42 -0.42 7.33
N MET A 60 -20.18 -0.81 7.58
CA MET A 60 -19.11 -0.59 6.60
C MET A 60 -18.92 -1.81 5.70
N ASN A 61 -18.77 -1.55 4.41
CA ASN A 61 -18.26 -2.51 3.43
C ASN A 61 -16.88 -2.04 3.00
N LEU A 62 -16.00 -2.98 2.64
CA LEU A 62 -14.77 -2.64 1.95
C LEU A 62 -15.09 -2.23 0.52
N SER A 63 -14.57 -1.09 0.12
CA SER A 63 -14.53 -0.65 -1.28
C SER A 63 -13.24 -1.09 -1.95
N VAL A 64 -13.19 -1.00 -3.28
CA VAL A 64 -11.96 -1.26 -4.04
C VAL A 64 -10.83 -0.32 -3.61
N SER A 65 -11.15 0.96 -3.38
CA SER A 65 -10.18 1.95 -2.89
C SER A 65 -9.60 1.59 -1.52
N ASP A 66 -10.37 0.95 -0.63
CA ASP A 66 -9.85 0.49 0.66
C ASP A 66 -8.82 -0.65 0.48
N LEU A 67 -9.00 -1.49 -0.54
CA LEU A 67 -8.06 -2.56 -0.89
C LEU A 67 -6.78 -1.99 -1.54
N GLU A 68 -6.91 -0.98 -2.39
CA GLU A 68 -5.79 -0.24 -2.98
C GLU A 68 -4.96 0.48 -1.91
N GLU A 69 -5.61 1.14 -0.95
CA GLU A 69 -4.93 1.79 0.18
C GLU A 69 -4.19 0.76 1.06
N ALA A 70 -4.81 -0.39 1.29
CA ALA A 70 -4.18 -1.48 2.04
C ALA A 70 -2.95 -2.04 1.32
N GLU A 71 -3.05 -2.24 0.01
CA GLU A 71 -1.94 -2.66 -0.86
C GLU A 71 -0.77 -1.67 -0.77
N VAL A 72 -1.03 -0.39 -1.04
CA VAL A 72 -0.02 0.67 -0.95
C VAL A 72 0.59 0.73 0.44
N SER A 73 -0.20 0.56 1.50
CA SER A 73 0.30 0.57 2.89
C SER A 73 1.29 -0.56 3.16
N VAL A 74 1.03 -1.77 2.66
CA VAL A 74 1.97 -2.89 2.78
C VAL A 74 3.23 -2.65 1.96
N VAL A 75 3.09 -2.18 0.72
CA VAL A 75 4.22 -1.85 -0.15
C VAL A 75 5.13 -0.83 0.54
N LYS A 76 4.55 0.26 1.07
CA LYS A 76 5.28 1.29 1.85
C LYS A 76 6.04 0.67 3.00
N PHE A 77 5.40 -0.20 3.78
CA PHE A 77 6.04 -0.83 4.94
C PHE A 77 7.23 -1.71 4.54
N VAL A 78 7.08 -2.53 3.50
CA VAL A 78 8.14 -3.41 3.01
C VAL A 78 9.30 -2.61 2.40
N GLN A 79 9.00 -1.55 1.65
CA GLN A 79 10.02 -0.66 1.08
C GLN A 79 10.81 0.09 2.16
N ASN A 80 10.14 0.62 3.18
CA ASN A 80 10.81 1.31 4.29
C ASN A 80 11.76 0.39 5.07
N GLN A 81 11.47 -0.90 5.15
CA GLN A 81 12.37 -1.87 5.77
C GLN A 81 13.57 -2.24 4.89
N ALA A 82 13.35 -2.37 3.58
CA ALA A 82 14.38 -2.87 2.67
C ALA A 82 15.29 -1.78 2.08
N PHE A 83 14.77 -0.56 1.92
CA PHE A 83 15.42 0.53 1.22
C PHE A 83 15.40 1.87 1.99
N PRO A 84 15.71 1.89 3.30
CA PRO A 84 15.62 3.11 4.11
C PRO A 84 16.59 4.20 3.61
N ASP A 85 17.81 3.82 3.23
CA ASP A 85 18.84 4.74 2.73
C ASP A 85 18.45 5.34 1.38
N GLU A 86 17.88 4.53 0.49
CA GLU A 86 17.43 4.97 -0.82
C GLU A 86 16.22 5.90 -0.72
N ILE A 87 15.26 5.60 0.16
CA ILE A 87 14.11 6.46 0.44
C ILE A 87 14.58 7.79 1.01
N ALA A 88 15.50 7.78 1.98
CA ALA A 88 16.05 9.00 2.55
C ALA A 88 16.76 9.85 1.48
N SER A 89 17.55 9.21 0.62
CA SER A 89 18.29 9.88 -0.46
C SER A 89 17.37 10.49 -1.53
N LEU A 90 16.27 9.82 -1.86
CA LEU A 90 15.29 10.29 -2.85
C LEU A 90 14.29 11.30 -2.29
N ARG A 91 14.07 11.32 -0.97
CA ARG A 91 13.21 12.30 -0.31
C ARG A 91 13.89 13.66 -0.16
N ASP A 92 15.22 13.66 -0.02
CA ASP A 92 16.02 14.87 0.06
C ASP A 92 16.29 15.45 -1.35
N ASN A 93 15.30 16.21 -1.86
CA ASN A 93 15.36 16.86 -3.17
C ASN A 93 16.48 17.90 -3.29
N SER A 94 17.19 18.25 -2.20
CA SER A 94 18.24 19.26 -2.20
C SER A 94 19.48 18.86 -3.02
N LYS A 95 19.68 17.56 -3.32
CA LYS A 95 20.85 17.03 -4.04
C LYS A 95 20.54 16.48 -5.43
N GLY A 96 19.37 16.75 -5.98
CA GLY A 96 18.94 16.14 -7.26
C GLY A 96 18.63 14.64 -7.14
N GLY A 97 18.22 14.19 -5.95
CA GLY A 97 17.61 12.89 -5.63
C GLY A 97 18.07 11.72 -6.49
N SER A 98 19.21 11.11 -6.18
CA SER A 98 19.67 9.88 -6.83
C SER A 98 20.10 8.85 -5.79
N VAL A 99 19.79 7.60 -6.07
CA VAL A 99 20.26 6.46 -5.29
C VAL A 99 21.75 6.21 -5.54
N LYS A 100 22.47 5.67 -4.53
CA LYS A 100 23.88 5.28 -4.66
C LYS A 100 24.06 4.24 -5.77
N LYS A 101 25.09 4.37 -6.62
CA LYS A 101 25.39 3.42 -7.72
C LYS A 101 25.53 1.96 -7.29
N ARG A 102 25.88 1.71 -6.03
CA ARG A 102 26.02 0.36 -5.43
C ARG A 102 24.69 -0.24 -4.95
N SER A 103 23.63 0.55 -4.89
CA SER A 103 22.31 0.07 -4.44
C SER A 103 21.76 -0.97 -5.43
N PRO A 104 21.08 -2.02 -4.94
CA PRO A 104 20.45 -3.02 -5.78
C PRO A 104 19.39 -2.46 -6.73
N ILE A 105 18.81 -1.30 -6.41
CA ILE A 105 17.73 -0.69 -7.19
C ILE A 105 18.21 0.43 -8.12
N TYR A 106 19.51 0.78 -8.12
CA TYR A 106 20.04 1.87 -8.95
C TYR A 106 19.73 1.69 -10.45
N LYS A 107 19.84 0.45 -10.95
CA LYS A 107 19.56 0.12 -12.37
C LYS A 107 18.08 0.24 -12.75
N LEU A 108 17.18 0.36 -11.77
CA LEU A 108 15.73 0.51 -11.98
C LEU A 108 15.31 1.98 -12.08
N ASP A 109 16.26 2.93 -12.08
CA ASP A 109 16.00 4.37 -12.07
C ASP A 109 14.94 4.75 -11.00
N PRO A 110 15.22 4.47 -9.71
CA PRO A 110 14.21 4.49 -8.67
C PRO A 110 13.70 5.91 -8.41
N ARG A 111 12.38 6.09 -8.42
CA ARG A 111 11.71 7.35 -8.08
C ARG A 111 10.88 7.21 -6.82
N TYR A 112 10.88 8.24 -5.99
CA TYR A 112 10.05 8.30 -4.79
C TYR A 112 8.86 9.23 -5.01
N LYS A 113 7.65 8.68 -5.03
CA LYS A 113 6.40 9.43 -5.25
C LYS A 113 5.29 8.88 -4.36
N ASP A 114 4.45 9.75 -3.80
CA ASP A 114 3.29 9.37 -2.95
C ASP A 114 3.64 8.44 -1.77
N GLY A 115 4.88 8.51 -1.32
CA GLY A 115 5.43 7.69 -0.23
C GLY A 115 5.93 6.31 -0.64
N VAL A 116 5.96 5.97 -1.93
CA VAL A 116 6.42 4.68 -2.46
C VAL A 116 7.58 4.84 -3.45
N LEU A 117 8.46 3.84 -3.49
CA LEU A 117 9.48 3.67 -4.52
C LEU A 117 8.87 3.02 -5.76
N ARG A 118 9.13 3.61 -6.93
CA ARG A 118 8.66 3.13 -8.22
C ARG A 118 9.79 3.08 -9.24
N VAL A 119 9.69 2.19 -10.23
CA VAL A 119 10.66 2.04 -11.32
C VAL A 119 10.53 3.23 -12.29
N GLY A 120 11.66 3.78 -12.73
CA GLY A 120 11.73 4.84 -13.73
C GLY A 120 12.10 4.35 -15.14
N GLY A 121 12.08 5.27 -16.10
CA GLY A 121 12.75 5.11 -17.41
C GLY A 121 11.96 4.45 -18.54
N ARG A 122 11.39 3.24 -18.36
CA ARG A 122 10.94 2.41 -19.50
C ARG A 122 9.60 2.80 -20.15
N LEU A 123 8.72 3.51 -19.46
CA LEU A 123 7.38 3.91 -19.94
C LEU A 123 7.15 5.44 -19.93
N SER A 124 8.23 6.21 -19.81
CA SER A 124 8.18 7.68 -19.72
C SER A 124 7.50 8.37 -20.92
N ARG A 125 7.37 7.68 -22.06
CA ARG A 125 6.76 8.17 -23.31
C ARG A 125 5.43 7.51 -23.70
N SER A 126 4.85 6.63 -22.88
CA SER A 126 3.53 6.03 -23.21
C SER A 126 2.38 6.98 -22.81
N ALA A 127 1.20 6.84 -23.41
CA ALA A 127 0.01 7.65 -23.07
C ALA A 127 -0.79 7.08 -21.87
N MET A 128 -0.19 6.18 -21.08
CA MET A 128 -0.88 5.48 -19.97
C MET A 128 -1.00 6.35 -18.69
N PRO A 129 -1.93 6.05 -17.79
CA PRO A 129 -1.99 6.64 -16.46
C PRO A 129 -0.67 6.47 -15.70
N GLU A 130 -0.29 7.43 -14.85
CA GLU A 130 1.00 7.39 -14.14
C GLU A 130 1.13 6.22 -13.16
N CYS A 131 -0.01 5.68 -12.71
CA CYS A 131 -0.12 4.46 -11.90
C CYS A 131 0.34 3.21 -12.68
N GLU A 132 -0.09 3.10 -13.95
CA GLU A 132 0.28 2.02 -14.88
C GLU A 132 1.70 2.16 -15.45
N LYS A 133 2.22 3.38 -15.48
CA LYS A 133 3.56 3.66 -16.01
C LYS A 133 4.70 3.23 -15.10
N HIS A 134 4.49 3.21 -13.78
CA HIS A 134 5.58 3.10 -12.82
C HIS A 134 5.27 2.06 -11.73
N GLN A 135 5.66 0.81 -12.00
CA GLN A 135 5.51 -0.32 -11.09
C GLN A 135 6.22 -0.11 -9.74
N TYR A 136 5.64 -0.66 -8.67
CA TYR A 136 6.24 -0.66 -7.33
C TYR A 136 7.57 -1.42 -7.30
N ILE A 137 8.59 -0.84 -6.68
CA ILE A 137 9.86 -1.53 -6.43
C ILE A 137 9.70 -2.41 -5.18
N LEU A 138 9.66 -3.73 -5.35
CA LEU A 138 9.59 -4.67 -4.24
C LEU A 138 10.95 -5.36 -3.98
N PRO A 139 11.33 -5.55 -2.71
CA PRO A 139 12.53 -6.28 -2.37
C PRO A 139 12.39 -7.77 -2.74
N LYS A 140 13.41 -8.30 -3.43
CA LYS A 140 13.39 -9.65 -3.99
C LYS A 140 13.13 -10.77 -2.99
N LYS A 141 13.52 -10.60 -1.72
CA LYS A 141 13.45 -11.62 -0.67
C LYS A 141 12.42 -11.30 0.43
N SER A 142 11.36 -10.55 0.12
CA SER A 142 10.28 -10.36 1.10
C SER A 142 9.17 -11.39 0.92
N ILE A 143 8.57 -11.78 2.05
CA ILE A 143 7.41 -12.69 2.08
C ILE A 143 6.27 -12.11 1.23
N VAL A 144 6.12 -10.78 1.22
CA VAL A 144 5.11 -10.10 0.39
C VAL A 144 5.37 -10.29 -1.10
N SER A 145 6.62 -10.11 -1.54
CA SER A 145 7.01 -10.34 -2.93
C SER A 145 6.75 -11.79 -3.35
N GLU A 146 7.07 -12.76 -2.50
CA GLU A 146 6.80 -14.17 -2.75
C GLU A 146 5.29 -14.49 -2.83
N MET A 147 4.49 -13.91 -1.94
CA MET A 147 3.02 -14.05 -1.96
C MET A 147 2.43 -13.49 -3.25
N ILE A 148 2.81 -12.28 -3.66
CA ILE A 148 2.33 -11.63 -4.90
C ILE A 148 2.72 -12.47 -6.12
N MET A 149 3.99 -12.87 -6.22
CA MET A 149 4.48 -13.72 -7.32
C MET A 149 3.69 -15.04 -7.40
N ARG A 150 3.44 -15.69 -6.26
CA ARG A 150 2.70 -16.95 -6.21
C ARG A 150 1.25 -16.76 -6.65
N GLU A 151 0.59 -15.71 -6.18
CA GLU A 151 -0.80 -15.43 -6.51
C GLU A 151 -0.97 -15.19 -8.02
N ILE A 152 -0.10 -14.40 -8.62
CA ILE A 152 -0.09 -14.16 -10.07
C ILE A 152 0.21 -15.45 -10.84
N HIS A 153 1.17 -16.26 -10.40
CA HIS A 153 1.47 -17.55 -11.02
C HIS A 153 0.29 -18.52 -10.99
N THR A 154 -0.46 -18.55 -9.89
CA THR A 154 -1.68 -19.38 -9.77
C THR A 154 -2.83 -18.83 -10.61
N GLN A 155 -3.04 -17.52 -10.66
CA GLN A 155 -4.07 -16.89 -11.49
C GLN A 155 -3.86 -17.12 -12.99
N LEU A 156 -2.60 -17.22 -13.42
CA LEU A 156 -2.23 -17.51 -14.80
C LEU A 156 -2.20 -19.01 -15.15
N HIS A 157 -2.77 -19.88 -14.30
CA HIS A 157 -2.88 -21.33 -14.54
C HIS A 157 -1.54 -22.00 -14.89
N HIS A 158 -0.44 -21.61 -14.22
CA HIS A 158 0.91 -22.10 -14.52
C HIS A 158 1.47 -21.70 -15.90
N GLY A 159 0.96 -20.62 -16.50
CA GLY A 159 1.60 -19.98 -17.65
C GLY A 159 3.08 -19.73 -17.37
N GLY A 160 3.95 -20.13 -18.30
CA GLY A 160 5.40 -20.08 -18.12
C GLY A 160 5.93 -18.69 -17.74
N ARG A 161 7.21 -18.61 -17.33
CA ARG A 161 7.85 -17.41 -16.75
C ARG A 161 7.53 -16.08 -17.45
N ALA A 162 7.45 -16.08 -18.79
CA ALA A 162 7.14 -14.88 -19.57
C ALA A 162 5.73 -14.35 -19.30
N LEU A 163 4.74 -15.23 -19.19
CA LEU A 163 3.34 -14.86 -18.99
C LEU A 163 3.11 -14.33 -17.56
N THR A 164 3.77 -14.96 -16.58
CA THR A 164 3.83 -14.45 -15.20
C THR A 164 4.50 -13.10 -15.05
N LEU A 165 5.54 -12.81 -15.85
CA LEU A 165 6.19 -11.51 -15.82
C LEU A 165 5.30 -10.45 -16.42
N SER A 166 4.70 -10.69 -17.59
CA SER A 166 3.82 -9.72 -18.24
C SER A 166 2.61 -9.34 -17.37
N HIS A 167 1.99 -10.31 -16.70
CA HIS A 167 0.83 -10.03 -15.86
C HIS A 167 1.19 -9.44 -14.50
N LEU A 168 2.40 -9.71 -14.00
CA LEU A 168 2.94 -9.03 -12.82
C LEU A 168 3.28 -7.57 -13.14
N GLU A 169 3.78 -7.32 -14.34
CA GLU A 169 4.02 -5.98 -14.85
C GLU A 169 2.71 -5.17 -15.01
N GLU A 170 1.60 -5.84 -15.36
CA GLU A 170 0.27 -5.27 -15.52
C GLU A 170 -0.46 -5.10 -14.17
N SER A 171 -0.44 -6.11 -13.30
CA SER A 171 -1.14 -6.10 -12.00
C SER A 171 -0.49 -5.17 -10.97
N ILE A 172 0.81 -4.90 -11.08
CA ILE A 172 1.52 -3.92 -10.24
C ILE A 172 1.36 -2.50 -10.82
N GLY A 173 0.82 -2.38 -12.04
CA GLY A 173 0.50 -1.11 -12.70
C GLY A 173 -0.88 -0.54 -12.36
N LEU A 174 -1.72 -1.20 -11.57
CA LEU A 174 -2.92 -0.57 -11.01
C LEU A 174 -2.57 0.26 -9.75
#